data_AF-A0A7I9ZES2-F1
#
_entry.id   AF-A0A7I9ZES2-F1
#
_cell.length_a   1.000
_cell.length_b   1.000
_cell.length_c   1.000
_cell.angle_alpha   90.00
_cell.angle_beta   90.00
_cell.angle_gamma   90.00
#
_symmetry.space_group_name_H-M   'P 1'
#
loop_
_entity.id
_entity.type
_entity.pdbx_description
1 polymer ?
#
loop_
_entity_poly.entity_id
_entity_poly.type
_entity_poly.pdbx_seq_one_letter_code
_entity_poly.pdbx_strand_id
1 'polypeptide(L)'
;MRGSLDRQLTDRDIEVAFGTIKAGTCAAVRTRAAGVVNGREAIVIEHVIRMARDVAPDWPTSESDATYRVDIDGDPDVHCEMTMGRRGPRRRARRHGVDGDAGRQRDPVRGHRTRGPAQLAGHSHDAAALRLRLKV
;
A
#
# COMPACT_ATOMS: atom_id res chain seq x y z
N MET A 1 18.71 5.00 -15.88
CA MET A 1 17.76 5.09 -14.74
C MET A 1 17.39 6.55 -14.54
N ARG A 2 16.14 6.85 -14.17
CA ARG A 2 15.69 8.18 -13.71
C ARG A 2 15.08 8.05 -12.32
N GLY A 3 15.19 9.06 -11.47
CA GLY A 3 14.58 9.03 -10.15
C GLY A 3 14.29 10.42 -9.58
N SER A 4 13.36 10.48 -8.63
CA SER A 4 13.05 11.68 -7.85
C SER A 4 12.78 11.32 -6.39
N LEU A 5 12.97 12.30 -5.52
CA LEU A 5 12.65 12.21 -4.10
C LEU A 5 11.95 13.51 -3.70
N ASP A 6 10.66 13.41 -3.44
CA ASP A 6 9.81 14.52 -3.01
C ASP A 6 9.57 14.40 -1.50
N ARG A 7 9.45 15.54 -0.81
CA ARG A 7 9.18 15.61 0.64
C ARG A 7 8.06 16.60 0.90
N GLN A 8 7.20 16.28 1.86
CA GLN A 8 6.15 17.18 2.32
C GLN A 8 6.29 17.42 3.82
N LEU A 9 6.22 18.70 4.21
CA LEU A 9 6.18 19.11 5.61
C LEU A 9 4.75 19.04 6.16
N THR A 10 4.62 18.86 7.47
CA THR A 10 3.36 19.01 8.20
C THR A 10 3.25 20.43 8.79
N ASP A 11 2.03 20.96 8.89
CA ASP A 11 1.72 22.23 9.55
C ASP A 11 1.37 22.08 11.05
N ARG A 12 1.18 20.83 11.49
CA ARG A 12 0.83 20.46 12.87
C ARG A 12 1.75 19.39 13.41
N ASP A 13 1.77 19.27 14.74
CA ASP A 13 2.39 18.13 15.41
C ASP A 13 1.62 16.83 15.06
N ILE A 14 2.37 15.76 14.80
CA ILE A 14 1.86 14.41 14.52
C ILE A 14 2.51 13.44 15.50
N GLU A 15 1.71 12.79 16.34
CA GLU A 15 2.17 11.69 17.18
C GLU A 15 2.29 10.41 16.34
N VAL A 16 3.48 9.81 16.35
CA VAL A 16 3.78 8.53 15.70
C VAL A 16 4.40 7.56 16.69
N ALA A 17 4.54 6.29 16.30
CA ALA A 17 5.09 5.24 17.19
C ALA A 17 6.49 5.55 17.74
N PHE A 18 7.24 6.42 17.08
CA PHE A 18 8.62 6.79 17.42
C PHE A 18 8.74 8.20 18.04
N GLY A 19 7.63 8.80 18.47
CA GLY A 19 7.57 10.13 19.09
C GLY A 19 6.79 11.15 18.27
N THR A 20 7.00 12.44 18.52
CA THR A 20 6.29 13.53 17.84
C THR A 20 7.07 14.06 16.64
N ILE A 21 6.43 14.07 15.47
CA ILE A 21 6.86 14.86 14.31
C ILE A 21 6.32 16.27 14.52
N LYS A 22 7.21 17.26 14.67
CA LYS A 22 6.80 18.65 14.94
C LYS A 22 6.30 19.37 13.69
N ALA A 23 5.42 20.34 13.88
CA ALA A 23 5.05 21.28 12.82
C ALA A 23 6.31 21.86 12.13
N GLY A 24 6.26 21.99 10.80
CA GLY A 24 7.39 22.42 9.96
C GLY A 24 8.42 21.32 9.66
N THR A 25 8.21 20.08 10.10
CA THR A 25 9.11 18.96 9.81
C THR A 25 8.55 18.00 8.77
N CYS A 26 9.42 17.18 8.17
CA CYS A 26 9.05 16.25 7.10
C CYS A 26 8.14 15.13 7.62
N ALA A 27 6.93 15.04 7.08
CA ALA A 27 5.92 14.05 7.47
C ALA A 27 5.51 13.12 6.33
N ALA A 28 5.95 13.37 5.10
CA ALA A 28 5.82 12.42 4.00
C ALA A 28 7.01 12.48 3.03
N VAL A 29 7.32 11.33 2.44
CA VAL A 29 8.33 11.16 1.40
C VAL A 29 7.74 10.36 0.25
N ARG A 30 7.97 10.81 -0.99
CA ARG A 30 7.68 10.07 -2.21
C ARG A 30 8.96 9.85 -2.99
N THR A 31 9.32 8.58 -3.14
CA THR A 31 10.46 8.17 -3.96
C THR A 31 9.95 7.59 -5.26
N ARG A 32 10.48 8.04 -6.39
CA ARG A 32 10.21 7.48 -7.71
C ARG A 32 11.52 6.98 -8.32
N ALA A 33 11.48 5.79 -8.90
CA ALA A 33 12.57 5.23 -9.70
C ALA A 33 12.02 4.63 -10.98
N ALA A 34 12.68 4.91 -12.10
CA ALA A 34 12.29 4.42 -13.41
C ALA A 34 13.48 3.77 -14.16
N GLY A 35 13.29 2.51 -14.54
CA GLY A 35 14.10 1.81 -15.54
C GLY A 35 13.72 2.30 -16.94
N VAL A 36 14.73 2.69 -17.73
CA VAL A 36 14.53 3.26 -19.07
C VAL A 36 15.11 2.30 -20.11
N VAL A 37 14.30 1.91 -21.09
CA VAL A 37 14.67 1.06 -22.23
C VAL A 37 14.32 1.85 -23.50
N ASN A 38 15.28 2.02 -24.41
CA ASN A 38 15.10 2.75 -25.67
C ASN A 38 14.44 4.15 -25.49
N GLY A 39 14.84 4.87 -24.44
CA GLY A 39 14.31 6.21 -24.13
C GLY A 39 12.93 6.24 -23.46
N ARG A 40 12.28 5.09 -23.26
CA ARG A 40 10.97 4.96 -22.60
C ARG A 40 11.11 4.37 -21.20
N GLU A 41 10.34 4.88 -20.24
CA GLU A 41 10.24 4.28 -18.91
C GLU A 41 9.45 2.95 -19.00
N ALA A 42 10.16 1.84 -18.84
CA ALA A 42 9.61 0.48 -18.95
C ALA A 42 9.17 -0.07 -17.59
N ILE A 43 9.90 0.28 -16.52
CA ILE A 43 9.61 -0.14 -15.15
C ILE A 43 9.60 1.11 -14.28
N VAL A 44 8.46 1.45 -13.68
CA VAL A 44 8.34 2.59 -12.76
C VAL A 44 7.92 2.11 -11.39
N ILE A 45 8.71 2.45 -10.37
CA ILE A 45 8.41 2.21 -8.97
C ILE A 45 8.19 3.56 -8.30
N GLU A 46 7.05 3.70 -7.64
CA GLU A 46 6.77 4.82 -6.73
C GLU A 46 6.56 4.27 -5.32
N HIS A 47 7.19 4.86 -4.33
CA HIS A 47 7.02 4.51 -2.92
C HIS A 47 6.65 5.77 -2.14
N VAL A 48 5.43 5.79 -1.61
CA VAL A 48 4.93 6.89 -0.76
C VAL A 48 4.84 6.42 0.68
N ILE A 49 5.55 7.10 1.57
CA ILE A 49 5.43 6.94 3.01
C ILE A 49 4.91 8.27 3.58
N ARG A 50 3.76 8.25 4.26
CA ARG A 50 3.20 9.43 4.94
C ARG A 50 2.76 9.09 6.35
N MET A 51 2.95 10.03 7.26
CA MET A 51 2.69 9.84 8.70
C MET A 51 1.26 10.20 9.10
N ALA A 52 0.52 10.89 8.23
CA ALA A 52 -0.91 11.11 8.35
C ALA A 52 -1.54 11.28 6.96
N ARG A 53 -2.83 10.94 6.81
CA ARG A 53 -3.54 10.90 5.51
C ARG A 53 -3.74 12.28 4.87
N ASP A 54 -3.77 13.32 5.69
CA ASP A 54 -3.88 14.72 5.30
C ASP A 54 -2.53 15.32 4.83
N VAL A 55 -1.41 14.63 5.04
CA VAL A 55 -0.10 15.07 4.56
C VAL A 55 0.13 14.59 3.12
N ALA A 56 0.44 15.55 2.23
CA ALA A 56 0.58 15.35 0.79
C ALA A 56 -0.66 14.67 0.16
N PRO A 57 -1.84 15.28 0.27
CA PRO A 57 -3.11 14.70 -0.20
C PRO A 57 -3.19 14.63 -1.74
N ASP A 58 -2.36 15.40 -2.43
CA ASP A 58 -2.19 15.42 -3.88
C ASP A 58 -1.36 14.24 -4.39
N TRP A 59 -0.60 13.57 -3.53
CA TRP A 59 0.13 12.35 -3.88
C TRP A 59 -0.79 11.13 -3.92
N PRO A 60 -0.43 10.05 -4.63
CA PRO A 60 -1.22 8.83 -4.64
C PRO A 60 -1.60 8.32 -3.25
N THR A 61 -2.86 7.89 -3.08
CA THR A 61 -3.42 7.35 -1.83
C THR A 61 -4.00 5.96 -2.04
N SER A 62 -4.33 5.30 -0.94
CA SER A 62 -5.07 4.03 -0.95
C SER A 62 -6.04 3.95 0.23
N GLU A 63 -7.03 3.07 0.10
CA GLU A 63 -8.05 2.87 1.14
C GLU A 63 -7.43 2.28 2.41
N SER A 64 -6.46 1.38 2.27
CA SER A 64 -5.78 0.71 3.39
C SER A 64 -4.42 1.32 3.67
N ASP A 65 -4.07 1.40 4.95
CA ASP A 65 -2.81 1.96 5.45
C ASP A 65 -1.55 1.26 4.90
N ALA A 66 -1.63 0.03 4.38
CA ALA A 66 -0.48 -0.67 3.80
C ALA A 66 -0.89 -1.36 2.50
N THR A 67 -0.77 -0.65 1.38
CA THR A 67 -1.26 -1.10 0.08
C THR A 67 -0.15 -1.18 -0.96
N TYR A 68 0.02 -2.35 -1.58
CA TYR A 68 0.93 -2.55 -2.71
C TYR A 68 0.11 -2.71 -3.97
N ARG A 69 0.40 -1.92 -5.01
CA ARG A 69 -0.26 -2.01 -6.31
C ARG A 69 0.74 -2.33 -7.41
N VAL A 70 0.38 -3.29 -8.24
CA VAL A 70 1.13 -3.66 -9.45
C VAL A 70 0.19 -3.54 -10.64
N ASP A 71 0.58 -2.69 -11.59
CA ASP A 71 -0.04 -2.56 -12.91
C ASP A 71 0.97 -3.07 -13.95
N ILE A 72 0.59 -4.03 -14.79
CA ILE A 72 1.38 -4.49 -15.94
C ILE A 72 0.56 -4.21 -17.18
N ASP A 73 1.07 -3.32 -18.03
CA ASP A 73 0.52 -3.03 -19.35
C ASP A 73 1.15 -4.04 -20.33
N GLY A 74 0.34 -4.97 -20.88
CA GLY A 74 0.83 -6.07 -21.70
C GLY A 74 -0.28 -6.98 -22.24
N ASP A 75 0.08 -8.17 -22.68
CA ASP A 75 -0.90 -9.21 -23.06
C ASP A 75 -0.58 -10.52 -22.31
N PRO A 76 -1.34 -10.86 -21.25
CA PRO A 76 -2.49 -10.13 -20.71
C PRO A 76 -2.08 -8.89 -19.89
N ASP A 77 -2.99 -7.91 -19.81
CA ASP A 77 -2.92 -6.85 -18.81
C ASP A 77 -3.12 -7.43 -17.40
N VAL A 78 -2.35 -6.94 -16.42
CA VAL A 78 -2.45 -7.39 -15.03
C VAL A 78 -2.63 -6.20 -14.10
N HIS A 79 -3.66 -6.24 -13.27
CA HIS A 79 -3.84 -5.34 -12.14
C HIS A 79 -3.95 -6.14 -10.84
N CYS A 80 -3.11 -5.79 -9.87
CA CYS A 80 -3.09 -6.41 -8.55
C CYS A 80 -3.00 -5.34 -7.47
N GLU A 81 -3.88 -5.43 -6.47
CA GLU A 81 -3.82 -4.62 -5.25
C GLU A 81 -3.78 -5.54 -4.03
N MET A 82 -2.79 -5.32 -3.16
CA MET A 82 -2.53 -6.10 -1.97
C MET A 82 -2.56 -5.19 -0.76
N THR A 83 -3.57 -5.37 0.09
CA THR A 83 -3.71 -4.62 1.34
C THR A 83 -3.27 -5.47 2.52
N MET A 84 -2.37 -4.96 3.35
CA MET A 84 -1.98 -5.56 4.62
C MET A 84 -2.73 -4.88 5.76
N GLY A 85 -3.36 -5.67 6.62
CA GLY A 85 -4.09 -5.15 7.77
C GLY A 85 -4.50 -6.27 8.70
N ARG A 86 -4.99 -5.89 9.89
CA ARG A 86 -5.54 -6.89 10.82
C ARG A 86 -6.75 -7.56 10.17
N ARG A 87 -6.84 -8.89 10.31
CA ARG A 87 -8.01 -9.65 9.86
C ARG A 87 -9.29 -9.04 10.46
N GLY A 88 -10.06 -8.34 9.63
CA GLY A 88 -11.40 -7.89 9.98
C GLY A 88 -12.38 -9.08 10.04
N PRO A 89 -13.59 -8.90 10.59
CA PRO A 89 -14.67 -9.87 10.37
C PRO A 89 -14.83 -10.08 8.87
N ARG A 90 -14.98 -11.34 8.43
CA ARG A 90 -15.07 -11.72 7.01
C ARG A 90 -16.14 -10.87 6.31
N ARG A 91 -15.74 -9.80 5.61
CA ARG A 91 -16.60 -9.19 4.61
C ARG A 91 -16.71 -10.23 3.50
N ARG A 92 -17.94 -10.70 3.23
CA ARG A 92 -18.18 -11.51 2.03
C ARG A 92 -17.62 -10.72 0.86
N ALA A 93 -16.68 -11.30 0.14
CA ALA A 93 -16.23 -10.74 -1.13
C ALA A 93 -17.48 -10.40 -1.93
N ARG A 94 -17.59 -9.16 -2.41
CA ARG A 94 -18.59 -8.84 -3.42
C ARG A 94 -18.21 -9.75 -4.59
N ARG A 95 -19.05 -10.75 -4.84
CA ARG A 95 -18.91 -11.59 -6.03
C ARG A 95 -19.00 -10.63 -7.21
N HIS A 96 -17.89 -10.39 -7.90
CA HIS A 96 -17.99 -10.10 -9.32
C HIS A 96 -18.58 -11.38 -9.91
N GLY A 97 -19.82 -11.29 -10.39
CA GLY A 97 -20.53 -12.43 -10.94
C GLY A 97 -19.75 -12.98 -12.11
N VAL A 98 -19.15 -14.15 -11.91
CA VAL A 98 -18.82 -15.06 -13.00
C VAL A 98 -19.67 -16.28 -12.70
N ASP A 99 -20.72 -16.45 -13.50
CA ASP A 99 -21.59 -17.63 -13.43
C ASP A 99 -20.76 -18.88 -13.74
N GLY A 100 -20.80 -19.89 -12.86
CA GLY A 100 -20.14 -21.16 -13.14
C GLY A 100 -19.83 -22.03 -11.93
N ASP A 101 -20.78 -22.91 -11.62
CA ASP A 101 -20.68 -24.24 -11.01
C ASP A 101 -20.10 -24.47 -9.59
N ALA A 102 -20.79 -25.36 -8.87
CA ALA A 102 -20.72 -25.61 -7.45
C ALA A 102 -19.80 -26.78 -7.09
N GLY A 103 -18.81 -26.52 -6.21
CA GLY A 103 -17.99 -27.55 -5.57
C GLY A 103 -17.88 -27.30 -4.06
N ARG A 104 -18.59 -28.10 -3.27
CA ARG A 104 -18.59 -28.11 -1.80
C ARG A 104 -17.45 -28.99 -1.29
N GLN A 105 -16.57 -28.51 -0.41
CA GLN A 105 -15.83 -29.40 0.52
C GLN A 105 -15.30 -28.65 1.78
N ARG A 106 -15.11 -29.43 2.84
CA ARG A 106 -15.17 -29.13 4.28
C ARG A 106 -13.83 -28.69 4.92
N ASP A 107 -13.92 -27.89 5.98
CA ASP A 107 -12.91 -27.72 7.07
C ASP A 107 -13.06 -28.88 8.09
N PRO A 108 -12.11 -29.21 9.02
CA PRO A 108 -11.16 -28.30 9.70
C PRO A 108 -9.77 -28.87 10.08
N VAL A 109 -8.79 -28.02 10.42
CA VAL A 109 -7.74 -28.36 11.40
C VAL A 109 -7.44 -27.19 12.34
N ARG A 110 -7.46 -27.50 13.63
CA ARG A 110 -7.23 -26.63 14.79
C ARG A 110 -5.72 -26.50 15.03
N GLY A 111 -5.16 -25.28 15.00
CA GLY A 111 -3.72 -25.05 15.19
C GLY A 111 -3.42 -23.88 16.13
N HIS A 112 -2.77 -24.20 17.25
CA HIS A 112 -1.83 -23.43 18.08
C HIS A 112 -2.06 -21.90 18.26
N ARG A 113 -2.39 -21.49 19.50
CA ARG A 113 -2.28 -20.08 19.95
C ARG A 113 -0.80 -19.71 20.13
N THR A 114 -0.20 -19.02 19.16
CA THR A 114 1.06 -18.30 19.39
C THR A 114 0.73 -16.93 20.00
N ARG A 115 1.46 -16.53 21.03
CA ARG A 115 1.38 -15.19 21.62
C ARG A 115 1.70 -14.17 20.53
N GLY A 116 0.73 -13.30 20.21
CA GLY A 116 0.91 -12.26 19.20
C GLY A 116 1.90 -11.18 19.66
N PRO A 117 2.64 -10.55 18.74
CA PRO A 117 3.46 -9.39 19.07
C PRO A 117 2.59 -8.22 19.53
N ALA A 118 3.19 -7.38 20.38
CA ALA A 118 2.56 -6.29 21.11
C ALA A 118 1.74 -5.34 20.22
N GLN A 119 0.64 -4.90 20.82
CA GLN A 119 -0.38 -4.04 20.28
C GLN A 119 0.17 -2.63 20.01
N LEU A 120 0.43 -2.29 18.74
CA LEU A 120 0.51 -0.89 18.31
C LEU A 120 -0.92 -0.36 18.19
N ALA A 121 -1.48 0.07 19.31
CA ALA A 121 -2.76 0.76 19.37
C ALA A 121 -2.56 2.25 19.07
N GLY A 122 -3.33 2.76 18.10
CA GLY A 122 -3.51 4.19 17.86
C GLY A 122 -2.52 4.77 16.84
N HIS A 123 -3.05 5.59 15.93
CA HIS A 123 -2.37 6.31 14.85
C HIS A 123 -2.19 5.50 13.54
N SER A 124 -3.09 5.78 12.60
CA SER A 124 -3.06 5.28 11.22
C SER A 124 -1.79 5.75 10.54
N HIS A 125 -0.87 4.82 10.29
CA HIS A 125 0.29 5.07 9.44
C HIS A 125 -0.10 4.61 8.05
N ASP A 126 -0.21 5.51 7.07
CA ASP A 126 -0.31 5.12 5.65
C ASP A 126 1.11 4.75 5.18
N ALA A 127 1.50 3.54 5.57
CA ALA A 127 2.77 2.93 5.32
C ALA A 127 2.78 2.30 3.92
N ALA A 128 3.46 2.98 3.00
CA ALA A 128 3.93 2.43 1.74
C ALA A 128 2.82 2.11 0.73
N ALA A 129 2.40 3.12 -0.04
CA ALA A 129 1.85 2.87 -1.36
C ALA A 129 3.03 2.59 -2.32
N LEU A 130 3.29 1.31 -2.59
CA LEU A 130 4.20 0.91 -3.68
C LEU A 130 3.39 0.79 -4.96
N ARG A 131 3.73 1.56 -5.98
CA ARG A 131 3.19 1.38 -7.33
C ARG A 131 4.29 0.88 -8.25
N LEU A 132 4.15 -0.32 -8.77
CA LEU A 132 4.95 -0.83 -9.87
C LEU A 132 4.15 -0.74 -11.16
N ARG A 133 4.71 -0.10 -12.18
CA ARG A 133 4.22 -0.19 -13.56
C ARG A 133 5.24 -0.88 -14.44
N LEU A 134 4.85 -1.94 -15.12
CA LEU A 134 5.67 -2.63 -16.12
C LEU A 134 5.02 -2.46 -17.50
N LYS A 135 5.81 -2.07 -18.50
CA LYS A 135 5.43 -2.07 -19.92
C LYS A 135 6.30 -3.08 -20.64
N VAL A 136 5.69 -4.14 -21.15
CA VAL A 136 6.36 -5.22 -21.89
C VAL A 136 6.28 -4.96 -23.38
#